data_AF-A0A832XWJ6-F1
#
_entry.id   AF-A0A832XWJ6-F1
#
_cell.length_a   1.000
_cell.length_b   1.000
_cell.length_c   1.000
_cell.angle_alpha   90.00
_cell.angle_beta   90.00
_cell.angle_gamma   90.00
#
_symmetry.space_group_name_H-M   'P 1'
#
loop_
_entity.id
_entity.type
_entity.pdbx_description
1 polymer ?
#
loop_
_entity_poly.entity_id
_entity_poly.type
_entity_poly.pdbx_seq_one_letter_code
_entity_poly.pdbx_strand_id
1 'polypeptide(L)'
;MSPWALQVWLGFALCIIGIGMHRTGPAFSRHRFGAPVALLGLALMLVHTHEPPEPEAGLVLSMIDSLWVAPAVFGFALVLMGAPLYWKARPATLLAGWLLIAVAWYVAYPSIAGTSLTDFLPALTALPGAALALAVFALCIRTAERMVPPEAETEPLTEKEQRYVESVLKRHLGGDSDES
;
A
#
# COMPACT_ATOMS: atom_id res chain seq x y z
N MET A 1 5.17 15.95 -17.60
CA MET A 1 5.92 15.31 -16.51
C MET A 1 7.30 14.95 -17.03
N SER A 2 8.36 15.08 -16.22
CA SER A 2 9.70 14.66 -16.65
C SER A 2 9.74 13.14 -16.91
N PRO A 3 10.54 12.66 -17.87
CA PRO A 3 10.66 11.22 -18.15
C PRO A 3 11.14 10.44 -16.92
N TRP A 4 12.02 11.05 -16.11
CA TRP A 4 12.45 10.51 -14.82
C TRP A 4 11.27 10.30 -13.86
N ALA A 5 10.43 11.33 -13.65
CA ALA A 5 9.29 11.22 -12.75
C ALA A 5 8.30 10.15 -13.25
N LEU A 6 8.09 10.08 -14.56
CA LEU A 6 7.22 9.06 -15.15
C LEU A 6 7.74 7.63 -14.87
N GLN A 7 9.05 7.41 -14.97
CA GLN A 7 9.67 6.13 -14.64
C GLN A 7 9.45 5.76 -13.16
N VAL A 8 9.69 6.69 -12.24
CA VAL A 8 9.52 6.46 -10.80
C VAL A 8 8.05 6.18 -10.46
N TRP A 9 7.12 6.97 -10.99
CA TRP A 9 5.69 6.76 -10.78
C TRP A 9 5.19 5.44 -11.36
N LEU A 10 5.69 5.04 -12.53
CA LEU A 10 5.37 3.76 -13.14
C LEU A 10 5.93 2.59 -12.31
N GLY A 11 7.16 2.69 -11.84
CA GLY A 11 7.75 1.72 -10.93
C GLY A 11 6.97 1.60 -9.61
N PHE A 12 6.56 2.72 -9.03
CA PHE A 12 5.73 2.76 -7.83
C PHE A 12 4.35 2.11 -8.04
N ALA A 13 3.69 2.40 -9.17
CA ALA A 13 2.42 1.78 -9.52
C ALA A 13 2.56 0.25 -9.66
N LEU A 14 3.61 -0.23 -10.33
CA LEU A 14 3.90 -1.66 -10.47
C LEU A 14 4.20 -2.32 -9.13
N CYS A 15 4.92 -1.65 -8.22
CA CYS A 15 5.12 -2.10 -6.85
C CYS A 15 3.79 -2.34 -6.13
N ILE A 16 2.89 -1.35 -6.16
CA ILE A 16 1.56 -1.45 -5.52
C ILE A 16 0.76 -2.60 -6.13
N ILE A 17 0.70 -2.68 -7.46
CA ILE A 17 -0.03 -3.74 -8.17
C ILE A 17 0.53 -5.12 -7.81
N GLY A 18 1.86 -5.30 -7.87
CA GLY A 18 2.51 -6.56 -7.56
C GLY A 18 2.28 -7.00 -6.10
N ILE A 19 2.39 -6.07 -5.15
CA ILE A 19 2.09 -6.33 -3.72
C ILE A 19 0.62 -6.68 -3.55
N GLY A 20 -0.29 -5.94 -4.19
CA GLY A 20 -1.72 -6.21 -4.18
C GLY A 20 -2.04 -7.62 -4.69
N MET A 21 -1.52 -7.98 -5.86
CA MET A 21 -1.66 -9.31 -6.47
C MET A 21 -1.07 -10.44 -5.63
N HIS A 22 0.01 -10.16 -4.88
CA HIS A 22 0.63 -11.14 -3.99
C HIS A 22 -0.19 -11.34 -2.69
N ARG A 23 -0.90 -10.28 -2.27
CA ARG A 23 -1.68 -10.21 -1.03
C ARG A 23 -3.19 -10.42 -1.26
N THR A 24 -3.61 -10.84 -2.45
CA THR A 24 -5.02 -11.17 -2.72
C THR A 24 -5.49 -12.37 -1.89
N GLY A 25 -6.78 -12.32 -1.57
CA GLY A 25 -7.46 -13.23 -0.65
C GLY A 25 -7.63 -14.67 -1.11
N PRO A 26 -7.97 -15.62 -0.23
CA PRO A 26 -8.18 -17.03 -0.54
C PRO A 26 -9.24 -17.30 -1.62
N ALA A 27 -10.16 -16.35 -1.84
CA ALA A 27 -11.13 -16.40 -2.94
C ALA A 27 -10.46 -16.34 -4.33
N PHE A 28 -9.21 -15.88 -4.40
CA PHE A 28 -8.37 -15.85 -5.59
C PHE A 28 -7.06 -16.59 -5.31
N SER A 29 -6.67 -17.52 -6.17
CA SER A 29 -5.34 -18.13 -6.07
C SER A 29 -4.28 -17.02 -6.10
N ARG A 30 -3.38 -16.98 -5.11
CA ARG A 30 -2.27 -16.01 -5.09
C ARG A 30 -1.56 -16.06 -6.44
N HIS A 31 -1.54 -14.93 -7.15
CA HIS A 31 -1.01 -14.91 -8.50
C HIS A 31 0.51 -15.02 -8.45
N ARG A 32 1.08 -16.01 -9.16
CA ARG A 32 2.54 -16.28 -9.15
C ARG A 32 3.38 -15.08 -9.60
N PHE A 33 2.79 -14.16 -10.37
CA PHE A 33 3.46 -12.97 -10.86
C PHE A 33 3.43 -11.77 -9.90
N GLY A 34 2.75 -11.83 -8.74
CA GLY A 34 2.70 -10.69 -7.81
C GLY A 34 4.09 -10.25 -7.33
N ALA A 35 4.92 -11.19 -6.87
CA ALA A 35 6.29 -10.89 -6.43
C ALA A 35 7.21 -10.43 -7.58
N PRO A 36 7.25 -11.10 -8.75
CA PRO A 36 7.99 -10.59 -9.92
C PRO A 36 7.60 -9.18 -10.36
N VAL A 37 6.30 -8.85 -10.37
CA VAL A 37 5.80 -7.52 -10.75
C VAL A 37 6.23 -6.46 -9.73
N ALA A 38 6.17 -6.80 -8.43
CA ALA A 38 6.64 -5.90 -7.38
C ALA A 38 8.16 -5.65 -7.47
N LEU A 39 8.95 -6.69 -7.74
CA LEU A 39 10.40 -6.57 -7.94
C LEU A 39 10.74 -5.76 -9.19
N LEU A 40 9.98 -5.93 -10.28
CA LEU A 40 10.15 -5.12 -11.49
C LEU A 40 9.86 -3.65 -11.21
N GLY A 41 8.79 -3.34 -10.47
CA GLY A 41 8.49 -1.98 -10.05
C GLY A 41 9.62 -1.35 -9.23
N LEU A 42 10.18 -2.13 -8.30
CA LEU A 42 11.30 -1.68 -7.46
C LEU A 42 12.57 -1.47 -8.30
N ALA A 43 12.86 -2.37 -9.24
CA ALA A 43 13.98 -2.22 -10.17
C ALA A 43 13.84 -0.95 -11.02
N LEU A 44 12.63 -0.66 -11.52
CA LEU A 44 12.36 0.57 -12.28
C LEU A 44 12.53 1.84 -11.43
N MET A 45 12.28 1.78 -10.12
CA MET A 45 12.52 2.92 -9.24
C MET A 45 14.01 3.12 -8.89
N LEU A 46 14.83 2.06 -8.93
CA LEU A 46 16.24 2.13 -8.55
C LEU A 46 17.19 2.30 -9.75
N VAL A 47 16.86 1.69 -10.89
CA VAL A 47 17.69 1.70 -12.11
C VAL A 47 17.23 2.83 -13.00
N HIS A 48 17.86 3.98 -12.87
CA HIS A 48 17.47 5.20 -13.59
C HIS A 48 18.02 5.22 -15.01
N THR A 49 17.16 5.53 -15.98
CA THR A 49 17.56 5.70 -17.40
C THR A 49 17.92 7.15 -17.75
N HIS A 50 17.51 8.09 -16.90
CA HIS A 50 17.75 9.51 -17.05
C HIS A 50 18.29 10.06 -15.74
N GLU A 51 19.12 11.09 -15.82
CA GLU A 51 19.63 11.76 -14.63
C GLU A 51 18.47 12.37 -13.83
N PRO A 52 18.44 12.16 -12.50
CA PRO A 52 17.46 12.79 -11.64
C PRO A 52 17.62 14.31 -11.68
N PRO A 53 16.52 15.08 -11.73
CA PRO A 53 16.60 16.52 -11.54
C PRO A 53 17.10 16.86 -10.12
N GLU A 54 17.65 18.06 -9.94
CA GLU A 54 17.87 18.62 -8.60
C GLU A 54 16.53 19.12 -8.04
N PRO A 55 16.18 18.83 -6.77
CA PRO A 55 17.02 18.30 -5.68
C PRO A 55 17.04 16.77 -5.53
N GLU A 56 16.29 16.02 -6.35
CA GLU A 56 16.15 14.56 -6.23
C GLU A 56 17.47 13.80 -6.49
N ALA A 57 18.41 14.40 -7.22
CA ALA A 57 19.73 13.83 -7.47
C ALA A 57 20.51 13.56 -6.17
N GLY A 58 20.47 14.48 -5.21
CA GLY A 58 21.09 14.30 -3.89
C GLY A 58 20.49 13.12 -3.12
N LEU A 59 19.18 12.91 -3.24
CA LEU A 59 18.50 11.76 -2.64
C LEU A 59 18.96 10.45 -3.28
N VAL A 60 19.00 10.37 -4.62
CA VAL A 60 19.42 9.17 -5.34
C VAL A 60 20.88 8.82 -5.02
N LEU A 61 21.78 9.80 -4.94
CA LEU A 61 23.17 9.56 -4.55
C LEU A 61 23.26 9.03 -3.11
N SER A 62 22.47 9.59 -2.19
CA SER A 62 22.43 9.11 -0.80
C SER A 62 21.95 7.66 -0.67
N MET A 63 21.06 7.22 -1.55
CA MET A 63 20.57 5.84 -1.58
C MET A 63 21.69 4.85 -1.94
N ILE A 64 22.61 5.28 -2.81
CA ILE A 64 23.78 4.49 -3.21
C ILE A 64 24.84 4.51 -2.10
N ASP A 65 25.14 5.68 -1.54
CA ASP A 65 26.27 5.86 -0.62
C ASP A 65 25.99 5.39 0.81
N SER A 66 24.77 5.58 1.32
CA SER A 66 24.44 5.40 2.74
C SER A 66 23.64 4.11 3.02
N LEU A 67 23.22 3.38 1.97
CA LEU A 67 22.54 2.08 2.03
C LEU A 67 21.35 2.00 3.02
N TRP A 68 20.74 3.14 3.39
CA TRP A 68 19.54 3.18 4.23
C TRP A 68 18.31 2.54 3.55
N VAL A 69 18.40 2.35 2.22
CA VAL A 69 17.43 1.62 1.41
C VAL A 69 17.31 0.16 1.85
N ALA A 70 18.40 -0.49 2.26
CA ALA A 70 18.37 -1.90 2.67
C ALA A 70 17.48 -2.14 3.91
N PRO A 71 17.69 -1.45 5.06
CA PRO A 71 16.79 -1.57 6.20
C PRO A 71 15.37 -1.07 5.88
N ALA A 72 15.19 -0.09 4.99
CA ALA A 72 13.86 0.35 4.56
C ALA A 72 13.09 -0.75 3.80
N VAL A 73 13.72 -1.38 2.80
CA VAL A 73 13.13 -2.48 2.01
C VAL A 73 12.87 -3.70 2.88
N PHE A 74 13.83 -4.08 3.73
CA PHE A 74 13.67 -5.23 4.61
C PHE A 74 12.62 -4.99 5.70
N GLY A 75 12.61 -3.78 6.29
CA GLY A 75 11.59 -3.36 7.24
C GLY A 75 10.19 -3.37 6.62
N PHE A 76 10.05 -2.83 5.41
CA PHE A 76 8.79 -2.87 4.66
C PHE A 76 8.33 -4.30 4.37
N ALA A 77 9.24 -5.19 3.95
CA ALA A 77 8.93 -6.60 3.74
C ALA A 77 8.43 -7.28 5.03
N LEU A 78 9.07 -7.02 6.18
CA LEU A 78 8.63 -7.53 7.48
C LEU A 78 7.26 -6.98 7.89
N VAL A 79 6.99 -5.70 7.65
CA VAL A 79 5.65 -5.12 7.90
C VAL A 79 4.61 -5.83 7.05
N LEU A 80 4.87 -6.05 5.76
CA LEU A 80 3.95 -6.78 4.88
C LEU A 80 3.73 -8.24 5.33
N MET A 81 4.79 -8.92 5.78
CA MET A 81 4.70 -10.30 6.29
C MET A 81 3.96 -10.38 7.64
N GLY A 82 4.11 -9.36 8.48
CA GLY A 82 3.47 -9.31 9.79
C GLY A 82 2.03 -8.80 9.77
N ALA A 83 1.67 -8.01 8.76
CA ALA A 83 0.36 -7.40 8.62
C ALA A 83 -0.74 -8.45 8.38
N PRO A 84 -1.89 -8.34 9.09
CA PRO A 84 -2.97 -9.30 8.98
C PRO A 84 -3.56 -9.29 7.56
N LEU A 85 -3.70 -10.47 6.96
CA LEU A 85 -4.46 -10.66 5.71
C LEU A 85 -5.90 -11.12 5.99
N TYR A 86 -6.05 -11.96 7.02
CA TYR A 86 -7.31 -12.52 7.50
C TYR A 86 -7.21 -12.71 9.01
N TRP A 87 -7.16 -11.61 9.75
CA TRP A 87 -7.24 -11.56 11.22
C TRP A 87 -6.03 -12.03 12.04
N LYS A 88 -5.14 -12.87 11.51
CA LYS A 88 -3.93 -13.28 12.24
C LYS A 88 -2.74 -12.37 11.95
N ALA A 89 -2.56 -11.34 12.78
CA ALA A 89 -1.36 -10.52 12.77
C ALA A 89 -0.19 -11.25 13.44
N ARG A 90 1.04 -10.96 13.01
CA ARG A 90 2.27 -11.36 13.71
C ARG A 90 2.90 -10.11 14.33
N PRO A 91 2.54 -9.75 15.59
CA PRO A 91 2.92 -8.46 16.18
C PRO A 91 4.44 -8.29 16.32
N ALA A 92 5.17 -9.37 16.64
CA ALA A 92 6.63 -9.34 16.70
C ALA A 92 7.26 -8.99 15.35
N THR A 93 6.78 -9.59 14.26
CA THR A 93 7.26 -9.31 12.89
C THR A 93 6.91 -7.88 12.46
N LEU A 94 5.71 -7.40 12.80
CA LEU A 94 5.30 -6.02 12.57
C LEU A 94 6.20 -5.03 13.29
N LEU A 95 6.44 -5.26 14.59
CA LEU A 95 7.27 -4.37 15.41
C LEU A 95 8.71 -4.34 14.91
N ALA A 96 9.29 -5.50 14.56
CA ALA A 96 10.62 -5.56 13.95
C ALA A 96 10.69 -4.78 12.62
N GLY A 97 9.65 -4.92 11.77
CA GLY A 97 9.58 -4.18 10.51
C GLY A 97 9.51 -2.66 10.71
N TRP A 98 8.66 -2.19 11.62
CA TRP A 98 8.55 -0.77 11.95
C TRP A 98 9.83 -0.20 12.57
N LEU A 99 10.50 -0.95 13.46
CA LEU A 99 11.80 -0.53 14.01
C LEU A 99 12.85 -0.37 12.92
N LEU A 100 12.91 -1.31 11.96
CA LEU A 100 13.84 -1.21 10.83
C LEU A 100 13.55 -0.01 9.93
N ILE A 101 12.27 0.29 9.68
CA ILE A 101 11.87 1.51 8.95
C ILE A 101 12.30 2.76 9.73
N ALA A 102 12.12 2.79 11.05
CA ALA A 102 12.54 3.92 11.89
C ALA A 102 14.06 4.12 11.87
N VAL A 103 14.84 3.03 11.93
CA VAL A 103 16.30 3.07 11.78
C VAL A 103 16.69 3.58 10.39
N ALA A 104 16.04 3.11 9.34
CA ALA A 104 16.29 3.60 7.98
C ALA A 104 16.04 5.11 7.86
N TRP A 105 14.95 5.61 8.44
CA TRP A 105 14.64 7.05 8.47
C TRP A 105 15.66 7.86 9.26
N TYR A 106 16.13 7.35 10.40
CA TYR A 106 17.16 8.00 11.20
C TYR A 106 18.47 8.15 10.42
N VAL A 107 18.90 7.09 9.73
CA VAL A 107 20.13 7.10 8.91
C VAL A 107 19.97 7.97 7.66
N ALA A 108 18.78 7.99 7.05
CA ALA A 108 18.49 8.78 5.86
C ALA A 108 18.27 10.27 6.14
N TYR A 109 18.03 10.65 7.40
CA TYR A 109 17.63 12.01 7.75
C TYR A 109 18.61 13.09 7.29
N PRO A 110 19.94 13.00 7.53
CA PRO A 110 20.88 14.05 7.13
C PRO A 110 20.91 14.27 5.63
N SER A 111 20.79 13.18 4.85
CA SER A 111 20.80 13.25 3.39
C SER A 111 19.50 13.81 2.80
N ILE A 112 18.36 13.54 3.45
CA ILE A 112 17.05 14.02 2.99
C ILE A 112 16.83 15.48 3.40
N ALA A 113 17.14 15.80 4.66
CA ALA A 113 16.89 17.12 5.23
C ALA A 113 17.99 18.13 4.87
N GLY A 114 19.17 17.66 4.44
CA GLY A 114 20.35 18.51 4.24
C GLY A 114 20.87 19.09 5.56
N THR A 115 20.56 18.46 6.69
CA THR A 115 20.88 18.91 8.04
C THR A 115 21.64 17.87 8.85
N SER A 116 21.94 18.17 10.11
CA SER A 116 22.70 17.29 10.98
C SER A 116 21.81 16.32 11.76
N LEU A 117 22.35 15.19 12.23
CA LEU A 117 21.58 14.23 13.06
C LEU A 117 21.07 14.84 14.38
N THR A 118 21.68 15.92 14.87
CA THR A 118 21.20 16.61 16.07
C THR A 118 19.85 17.29 15.85
N ASP A 119 19.50 17.57 14.61
CA ASP A 119 18.21 18.18 14.24
C ASP A 119 17.08 17.15 14.11
N PHE A 120 17.39 15.84 14.18
CA PHE A 120 16.41 14.76 14.04
C PHE A 120 15.33 14.80 15.13
N LEU A 121 15.72 14.90 16.41
CA LEU A 121 14.75 14.97 17.52
C LEU A 121 13.85 16.20 17.42
N PRO A 122 14.39 17.42 17.20
CA PRO A 122 13.57 18.59 16.91
C PRO A 122 12.61 18.38 15.73
N ALA A 123 13.04 17.73 14.65
CA ALA A 123 12.17 17.47 13.50
C ALA A 123 10.97 16.57 13.83
N LEU A 124 11.08 15.66 14.82
CA LEU A 124 9.95 14.83 15.27
C LEU A 124 8.81 15.66 15.88
N THR A 125 9.07 16.90 16.31
CA THR A 125 8.01 17.81 16.79
C THR A 125 7.01 18.21 15.72
N ALA A 126 7.31 17.97 14.43
CA ALA A 126 6.35 18.14 13.34
C ALA A 126 5.31 17.00 13.29
N LEU A 127 5.59 15.83 13.87
CA LEU A 127 4.70 14.66 13.80
C LEU A 127 3.31 14.89 14.43
N PRO A 128 3.17 15.55 15.61
CA PRO A 128 1.87 15.92 16.14
C PRO A 128 1.05 16.80 15.19
N GLY A 129 1.70 17.74 14.51
CA GLY A 129 1.04 18.61 13.52
C GLY A 129 0.53 17.81 12.31
N ALA A 130 1.35 16.89 11.79
CA ALA A 130 0.94 15.98 10.72
C ALA A 130 -0.21 15.06 11.15
N ALA A 131 -0.15 14.50 12.38
CA ALA A 131 -1.20 13.67 12.94
C ALA A 131 -2.52 14.46 13.11
N LEU A 132 -2.44 15.70 13.56
CA LEU A 132 -3.59 16.60 13.67
C LEU A 132 -4.22 16.87 12.30
N ALA A 133 -3.41 17.15 11.27
CA ALA A 133 -3.91 17.36 9.92
C ALA A 133 -4.66 16.13 9.37
N LEU A 134 -4.11 14.93 9.58
CA LEU A 134 -4.79 13.68 9.20
C LEU A 134 -6.08 13.45 9.99
N ALA A 135 -6.09 13.77 11.29
CA ALA A 135 -7.29 13.67 12.12
C ALA A 135 -8.40 14.63 11.66
N VAL A 136 -8.05 15.87 11.32
CA VAL A 136 -8.98 16.85 10.76
C VAL A 136 -9.51 16.36 9.41
N PHE A 137 -8.65 15.87 8.53
CA PHE A 137 -9.05 15.31 7.24
C PHE A 137 -10.03 14.13 7.40
N ALA A 138 -9.73 13.19 8.30
CA ALA A 138 -10.63 12.08 8.61
C ALA A 138 -11.98 12.55 9.19
N LEU A 139 -11.97 13.61 10.03
CA LEU A 139 -13.19 14.21 10.54
C LEU A 139 -14.02 14.86 9.42
N CYS A 140 -13.37 15.54 8.48
CA CYS A 140 -14.03 16.12 7.31
C CYS A 140 -14.70 15.03 6.45
N ILE A 141 -13.99 13.94 6.14
CA ILE A 141 -14.57 12.79 5.41
C ILE A 141 -15.78 12.26 6.15
N ARG A 142 -15.64 11.94 7.44
CA ARG A 142 -16.73 11.40 8.25
C ARG A 142 -17.94 12.33 8.31
N THR A 143 -17.70 13.63 8.33
CA THR A 143 -18.78 14.63 8.35
C THR A 143 -19.46 14.72 6.99
N ALA A 144 -18.69 14.72 5.91
CA ALA A 144 -19.21 14.70 4.54
C ALA A 144 -20.05 13.44 4.29
N GLU A 145 -19.56 12.26 4.67
CA GLU A 145 -20.31 10.99 4.57
C GLU A 145 -21.63 11.03 5.33
N ARG A 146 -21.65 11.64 6.53
CA ARG A 146 -22.89 11.81 7.32
C ARG A 146 -23.89 12.77 6.72
N MET A 147 -23.44 13.71 5.88
CA MET A 147 -24.31 14.67 5.19
C MET A 147 -24.89 14.09 3.90
N VAL A 148 -24.29 13.04 3.34
CA VAL A 148 -24.85 12.31 2.21
C VAL A 148 -26.05 11.50 2.71
N PRO A 149 -27.27 11.73 2.17
CA PRO A 149 -28.41 10.90 2.49
C PRO A 149 -28.08 9.43 2.18
N PRO A 150 -28.49 8.47 3.04
CA PRO A 150 -28.32 7.06 2.70
C PRO A 150 -28.96 6.80 1.32
N GLU A 151 -28.26 6.06 0.46
CA GLU A 151 -28.86 5.57 -0.78
C GLU A 151 -30.18 4.90 -0.43
N ALA A 152 -31.22 5.21 -1.20
CA ALA A 152 -32.52 4.57 -1.02
C ALA A 152 -32.30 3.06 -1.01
N GLU A 153 -32.77 2.38 0.04
CA GLU A 153 -32.70 0.92 0.10
C GLU A 153 -33.28 0.40 -1.22
N THR A 154 -32.46 -0.33 -1.98
CA THR A 154 -32.93 -0.98 -3.19
C THR A 154 -34.12 -1.83 -2.83
N GLU A 155 -35.24 -1.66 -3.54
CA GLU A 155 -36.43 -2.45 -3.31
C GLU A 155 -36.05 -3.95 -3.32
N PRO A 156 -36.61 -4.75 -2.40
CA PRO A 156 -36.35 -6.17 -2.40
C PRO A 156 -36.72 -6.75 -3.76
N LEU A 157 -35.98 -7.78 -4.20
CA LEU A 157 -36.25 -8.43 -5.48
C LEU A 157 -37.73 -8.80 -5.55
N THR A 158 -38.37 -8.44 -6.64
CA THR A 158 -39.73 -8.90 -6.92
C THR A 158 -39.74 -10.42 -7.00
N GLU A 159 -40.88 -11.06 -6.72
CA GLU A 159 -40.98 -12.53 -6.81
C GLU A 159 -40.53 -13.09 -8.16
N LYS A 160 -40.68 -12.32 -9.24
CA LYS A 160 -40.21 -12.70 -10.59
C LYS A 160 -38.68 -12.68 -10.67
N GLU A 161 -38.05 -11.63 -10.17
CA GLU A 161 -36.59 -11.50 -10.15
C GLU A 161 -35.98 -12.54 -9.20
N GLN A 162 -36.61 -12.79 -8.05
CA GLN A 162 -36.16 -13.80 -7.10
C GLN A 162 -36.19 -15.19 -7.74
N ARG A 163 -37.29 -15.57 -8.41
CA ARG A 163 -37.38 -16.83 -9.16
C ARG A 163 -36.37 -16.91 -10.31
N TYR A 164 -36.13 -15.80 -11.00
CA TYR A 164 -35.14 -15.74 -12.07
C TYR A 164 -33.72 -15.96 -11.52
N VAL A 165 -33.33 -15.22 -10.47
CA VAL A 165 -32.02 -15.35 -9.81
C VAL A 165 -31.85 -16.75 -9.22
N GLU A 166 -32.89 -17.32 -8.59
CA GLU A 166 -32.87 -18.69 -8.08
C GLU A 166 -32.66 -19.71 -9.21
N SER A 167 -33.31 -19.52 -10.36
CA SER A 167 -33.11 -20.41 -11.53
C SER A 167 -31.70 -20.32 -12.11
N VAL A 168 -31.11 -19.11 -12.16
CA VAL A 168 -29.74 -18.88 -12.62
C VAL A 168 -28.75 -19.51 -11.65
N LEU A 169 -28.95 -19.31 -10.34
CA LEU A 169 -28.12 -19.89 -9.29
C LEU A 169 -28.19 -21.42 -9.30
N LYS A 170 -29.39 -22.02 -9.35
CA LYS A 170 -29.56 -23.49 -9.45
C LYS A 170 -28.85 -24.06 -10.68
N ARG A 171 -28.96 -23.39 -11.84
CA ARG A 171 -28.31 -23.80 -13.09
C ARG A 171 -26.78 -23.74 -13.03
N HIS A 172 -26.20 -22.78 -12.29
CA HIS A 172 -24.74 -22.57 -12.27
C HIS A 172 -24.03 -23.17 -11.06
N LEU A 173 -24.71 -23.31 -9.91
CA LEU A 173 -24.17 -23.93 -8.70
C LEU A 173 -24.36 -25.45 -8.67
N GLY A 174 -24.93 -26.04 -9.73
CA GLY A 174 -25.08 -27.49 -9.84
C GLY A 174 -26.09 -28.06 -8.85
N GLY A 175 -27.19 -27.36 -8.60
CA GLY A 175 -28.30 -27.82 -7.76
C GLY A 175 -29.17 -28.88 -8.43
N ASP A 176 -28.57 -29.77 -9.23
CA ASP A 176 -29.23 -30.91 -9.87
C ASP A 176 -28.93 -32.19 -9.07
N SER A 177 -29.28 -32.14 -7.79
CA SER A 177 -29.23 -33.31 -6.90
C SER A 177 -30.48 -33.38 -6.05
N ASP A 178 -31.65 -33.31 -6.68
CA ASP A 178 -32.91 -33.81 -6.14
C ASP A 178 -33.90 -34.01 -7.30
N GLU A 179 -33.73 -35.10 -8.05
CA GLU A 179 -34.81 -35.77 -8.77
C GLU A 179 -34.35 -37.18 -9.19
N SER A 180 -34.43 -38.13 -8.25
CA SER A 180 -34.83 -39.53 -8.50
C SER A 180 -35.06 -40.28 -7.18
#